data_AF-A0A2P8LII2-F1
#
_entry.id   AF-A0A2P8LII2-F1
#
_cell.length_a   1.000
_cell.length_b   1.000
_cell.length_c   1.000
_cell.angle_alpha   90.00
_cell.angle_beta   90.00
_cell.angle_gamma   90.00
#
_symmetry.space_group_name_H-M   'P 1'
#
loop_
_entity.id
_entity.type
_entity.pdbx_description
1 polymer ?
#
loop_
_entity_poly.entity_id
_entity_poly.type
_entity_poly.pdbx_seq_one_letter_code
_entity_poly.pdbx_strand_id
1 'polypeptide(L)'
;MYAPLTDPLALDNAQQWFNDLMTLADPEYAHYRIRHRIEAYRIQALNERAPPSLFNQLIGFLDALVACEVLSPNLGHDFHRRLVLGFESAWMKT
;
A
#
# COMPACT_ATOMS: atom_id res chain seq x y z
N MET A 1 -13.45 4.53 12.27
CA MET A 1 -13.58 3.20 11.64
C MET A 1 -13.56 3.43 10.15
N TYR A 2 -12.57 2.90 9.42
CA TYR A 2 -12.45 3.13 7.98
C TYR A 2 -13.57 2.38 7.26
N ALA A 3 -14.34 3.09 6.42
CA ALA A 3 -15.41 2.49 5.64
C ALA A 3 -14.84 1.63 4.50
N PRO A 4 -15.57 0.59 4.04
CA PRO A 4 -15.23 -0.14 2.83
C PRO A 4 -14.92 0.80 1.65
N LEU A 5 -13.89 0.49 0.85
CA LEU A 5 -13.67 1.16 -0.43
C LEU A 5 -14.75 0.69 -1.43
N THR A 6 -15.88 1.40 -1.49
CA THR A 6 -16.97 1.10 -2.43
C THR A 6 -16.94 1.96 -3.70
N ASP A 7 -16.19 3.06 -3.66
CA ASP A 7 -16.04 3.97 -4.79
C ASP A 7 -15.08 3.34 -5.82
N PRO A 8 -15.51 3.16 -7.09
CA PRO A 8 -14.65 2.62 -8.14
C PRO A 8 -13.34 3.36 -8.32
N LEU A 9 -13.35 4.71 -8.23
CA LEU A 9 -12.14 5.50 -8.36
C LEU A 9 -11.17 5.25 -7.19
N ALA A 10 -11.73 5.10 -6.00
CA ALA A 10 -10.94 4.80 -4.82
C ALA A 10 -10.32 3.39 -4.87
N LEU A 11 -11.06 2.42 -5.39
CA LEU A 11 -10.55 1.08 -5.65
C LEU A 11 -9.42 1.10 -6.68
N ASP A 12 -9.56 1.86 -7.77
CA ASP A 12 -8.52 1.95 -8.81
C ASP A 12 -7.27 2.65 -8.29
N ASN A 13 -7.41 3.76 -7.57
CA ASN A 13 -6.30 4.43 -6.90
C ASN A 13 -5.59 3.49 -5.92
N ALA A 14 -6.37 2.63 -5.25
CA ALA A 14 -5.83 1.65 -4.34
C ALA A 14 -5.05 0.54 -4.99
N GLN A 15 -5.61 -0.04 -6.04
CA GLN A 15 -4.92 -1.00 -6.86
C GLN A 15 -3.63 -0.41 -7.45
N GLN A 16 -3.68 0.84 -7.93
CA GLN A 16 -2.51 1.50 -8.50
C GLN A 16 -1.38 1.69 -7.46
N TRP A 17 -1.71 2.11 -6.24
CA TRP A 17 -0.71 2.24 -5.18
C TRP A 17 0.00 0.91 -4.89
N PHE A 18 -0.75 -0.20 -4.80
CA PHE A 18 -0.16 -1.53 -4.59
C PHE A 18 0.65 -2.02 -5.80
N ASN A 19 0.16 -1.75 -7.02
CA ASN A 19 0.89 -2.09 -8.25
C ASN A 19 2.24 -1.37 -8.31
N ASP A 20 2.26 -0.05 -8.06
CA ASP A 20 3.49 0.73 -8.04
C ASP A 20 4.46 0.21 -7.00
N LEU A 21 3.97 -0.09 -5.79
CA LEU A 21 4.79 -0.62 -4.71
C LEU A 21 5.41 -1.96 -5.10
N MET A 22 4.61 -2.84 -5.71
CA MET A 22 5.07 -4.15 -6.16
C MET A 22 6.13 -4.04 -7.28
N THR A 23 5.93 -3.16 -8.26
CA THR A 23 6.88 -2.95 -9.35
C THR A 23 8.22 -2.40 -8.84
N LEU A 24 8.19 -1.49 -7.85
CA LEU A 24 9.40 -0.87 -7.33
C LEU A 24 10.11 -1.70 -6.27
N ALA A 25 9.37 -2.46 -5.46
CA ALA A 25 9.96 -3.31 -4.42
C ALA A 25 10.45 -4.67 -4.96
N ASP A 26 9.98 -5.10 -6.14
CA ASP A 26 10.40 -6.36 -6.76
C ASP A 26 10.45 -6.29 -8.30
N PRO A 27 11.32 -5.44 -8.88
CA PRO A 27 11.36 -5.21 -10.32
C PRO A 27 11.78 -6.46 -11.12
N GLU A 28 12.66 -7.29 -10.56
CA GLU A 28 13.22 -8.49 -11.20
C GLU A 28 12.49 -9.78 -10.82
N TYR A 29 11.37 -9.69 -10.07
CA TYR A 29 10.66 -10.86 -9.55
C TYR A 29 11.51 -11.77 -8.65
N ALA A 30 12.59 -11.22 -8.09
CA ALA A 30 13.55 -11.95 -7.26
C ALA A 30 13.10 -12.06 -5.79
N HIS A 31 12.22 -11.17 -5.33
CA HIS A 31 11.80 -11.05 -3.94
C HIS A 31 10.38 -11.59 -3.72
N TYR A 32 10.19 -12.89 -4.01
CA TYR A 32 8.89 -13.56 -3.95
C TYR A 32 8.10 -13.29 -2.64
N ARG A 33 8.80 -13.24 -1.49
CA ARG A 33 8.17 -12.99 -0.18
C ARG A 33 7.60 -11.58 -0.05
N ILE A 34 8.31 -10.58 -0.59
CA ILE A 34 7.88 -9.18 -0.56
C ILE A 34 6.60 -9.06 -1.38
N ARG A 35 6.60 -9.63 -2.59
CA ARG A 35 5.43 -9.65 -3.47
C ARG A 35 4.21 -10.28 -2.82
N HIS A 36 4.36 -11.47 -2.23
CA HIS A 36 3.26 -12.12 -1.50
C HIS A 36 2.72 -11.28 -0.36
N ARG A 37 3.60 -10.55 0.35
CA ARG A 37 3.18 -9.70 1.46
C ARG A 37 2.42 -8.47 0.98
N ILE A 38 2.88 -7.83 -0.10
CA ILE A 38 2.18 -6.71 -0.73
C ILE A 38 0.79 -7.15 -1.19
N GLU A 39 0.67 -8.31 -1.84
CA GLU A 39 -0.63 -8.83 -2.31
C GLU A 39 -1.57 -9.16 -1.15
N ALA A 40 -1.05 -9.73 -0.06
CA ALA A 40 -1.86 -9.99 1.14
C ALA A 40 -2.41 -8.69 1.76
N TYR A 41 -1.63 -7.61 1.74
CA TYR A 41 -2.13 -6.30 2.18
C TYR A 41 -3.12 -5.69 1.19
N ARG A 42 -2.91 -5.87 -0.12
CA ARG A 42 -3.86 -5.44 -1.15
C ARG A 42 -5.23 -6.06 -0.93
N ILE A 43 -5.28 -7.38 -0.76
CA ILE A 43 -6.53 -8.10 -0.49
C ILE A 43 -7.20 -7.56 0.77
N GLN A 44 -6.45 -7.30 1.84
CA GLN A 44 -7.01 -6.74 3.08
C GLN A 44 -7.53 -5.31 2.91
N ALA A 45 -6.82 -4.47 2.15
CA ALA A 45 -7.18 -3.07 1.92
C ALA A 45 -8.43 -2.92 1.06
N LEU A 46 -8.58 -3.77 0.03
CA LEU A 46 -9.71 -3.74 -0.89
C LEU A 46 -10.96 -4.47 -0.37
N ASN A 47 -10.84 -5.21 0.73
CA ASN A 47 -11.97 -5.92 1.33
C ASN A 47 -12.82 -4.99 2.21
N GLU A 48 -14.12 -5.25 2.30
CA GLU A 48 -15.09 -4.41 3.04
C GLU A 48 -14.80 -4.29 4.53
N ARG A 49 -13.91 -5.14 5.08
CA ARG A 49 -13.54 -5.14 6.50
C ARG A 49 -12.03 -5.01 6.70
N ALA A 50 -11.42 -4.01 6.07
CA ALA A 50 -10.03 -3.68 6.36
C ALA A 50 -9.83 -3.48 7.88
N PRO A 51 -8.88 -4.19 8.52
CA PRO A 51 -8.70 -4.09 9.96
C PRO A 51 -8.21 -2.68 10.32
N PRO A 52 -8.61 -2.12 11.48
CA PRO A 52 -8.15 -0.80 11.91
C PRO A 52 -6.63 -0.67 12.02
N SER A 53 -5.93 -1.79 12.20
CA SER A 53 -4.46 -1.85 12.27
C SER A 53 -3.77 -1.82 10.89
N LEU A 54 -4.50 -1.98 9.78
CA LEU A 54 -3.90 -2.15 8.45
C LEU A 54 -3.02 -0.96 8.07
N PHE A 55 -3.47 0.25 8.37
CA PHE A 55 -2.68 1.46 8.13
C PHE A 55 -1.32 1.39 8.82
N ASN A 56 -1.29 1.14 10.14
CA ASN A 56 -0.04 1.04 10.89
C ASN A 56 0.85 -0.12 10.41
N GLN A 57 0.24 -1.23 9.98
CA GLN A 57 0.98 -2.36 9.41
C GLN A 57 1.64 -2.03 8.07
N LEU A 58 0.97 -1.24 7.23
CA LEU A 58 1.52 -0.76 5.96
C LEU A 58 2.65 0.25 6.19
N ILE A 59 2.50 1.17 7.15
CA ILE A 59 3.55 2.11 7.54
C ILE A 59 4.81 1.37 7.99
N GLY A 60 4.68 0.46 8.96
CA GLY A 60 5.84 -0.32 9.42
C GLY A 60 6.43 -1.24 8.33
N PHE A 61 5.62 -1.68 7.38
CA PHE A 61 6.13 -2.43 6.22
C PHE A 61 6.94 -1.53 5.27
N LEU A 62 6.48 -0.30 4.98
CA LEU A 62 7.24 0.66 4.18
C LEU A 62 8.57 1.00 4.85
N ASP A 63 8.58 1.24 6.17
CA ASP A 63 9.80 1.50 6.93
C ASP A 63 10.78 0.33 6.82
N ALA A 64 10.29 -0.92 6.88
CA ALA A 64 11.10 -2.10 6.69
C ALA A 64 11.67 -2.21 5.27
N LEU A 65 10.91 -1.86 4.23
CA LEU A 65 11.41 -1.85 2.86
C LEU A 65 12.53 -0.82 2.66
N VAL A 66 12.44 0.34 3.30
CA VAL A 66 13.51 1.34 3.28
C VAL A 66 14.73 0.87 4.08
N ALA A 67 14.53 0.34 5.29
CA ALA A 67 15.61 -0.12 6.16
C ALA A 67 16.40 -1.30 5.56
N CYS A 68 15.73 -2.15 4.77
CA CYS A 68 16.35 -3.25 4.04
C CYS A 68 16.90 -2.84 2.66
N GLU A 69 16.94 -1.54 2.35
CA GLU A 69 17.42 -0.99 1.08
C GLU A 69 16.67 -1.51 -0.17
N VAL A 70 15.46 -2.03 0.01
CA VAL A 70 14.58 -2.44 -1.09
C VAL A 70 13.98 -1.23 -1.79
N LEU A 71 13.63 -0.20 -1.00
CA LEU A 71 13.23 1.11 -1.50
C LEU A 71 14.23 2.17 -1.05
N SER A 72 14.49 3.16 -1.91
CA SER A 72 15.23 4.33 -1.48
C SER A 72 14.40 5.16 -0.49
N PRO A 73 15.04 5.95 0.40
CA PRO A 73 14.32 6.79 1.36
C PRO A 73 13.33 7.75 0.72
N ASN A 74 13.66 8.30 -0.46
CA ASN A 74 12.79 9.22 -1.19
C ASN A 74 11.51 8.50 -1.68
N LEU A 75 11.67 7.30 -2.26
CA LEU A 75 10.52 6.49 -2.68
C LEU A 75 9.66 6.06 -1.48
N GLY A 76 10.29 5.67 -0.38
CA GLY A 76 9.58 5.34 0.86
C GLY A 76 8.73 6.51 1.36
N HIS A 77 9.30 7.72 1.36
CA HIS A 77 8.57 8.93 1.74
C HIS A 77 7.37 9.20 0.84
N ASP A 78 7.53 9.07 -0.48
CA ASP A 78 6.45 9.27 -1.44
C ASP A 78 5.32 8.25 -1.25
N PHE A 79 5.65 6.97 -1.04
CA PHE A 79 4.66 5.93 -0.73
C PHE A 79 3.92 6.20 0.58
N HIS A 80 4.65 6.61 1.63
CA HIS A 80 4.07 6.97 2.91
C HIS A 80 3.08 8.13 2.77
N ARG A 81 3.46 9.18 2.02
CA ARG A 81 2.57 10.32 1.76
C ARG A 81 1.31 9.90 0.99
N ARG A 82 1.45 9.09 -0.07
CA ARG A 82 0.32 8.57 -0.85
C ARG A 82 -0.59 7.68 0.00
N LEU A 83 -0.02 6.89 0.91
CA LEU A 83 -0.76 6.02 1.81
C LEU A 83 -1.60 6.82 2.82
N VAL A 84 -1.00 7.84 3.45
CA VAL A 84 -1.71 8.76 4.37
C VAL A 84 -2.86 9.45 3.65
N LEU A 85 -2.58 10.07 2.50
CA LEU A 85 -3.60 10.73 1.69
C LEU A 85 -4.71 9.75 1.27
N GLY A 86 -4.34 8.53 0.89
CA GLY A 86 -5.30 7.48 0.58
C GLY A 86 -6.23 7.22 1.76
N PHE A 87 -5.69 6.82 2.91
CA PHE A 87 -6.50 6.49 4.09
C PHE A 87 -7.35 7.66 4.61
N GLU A 88 -6.83 8.89 4.60
CA GLU A 88 -7.56 10.09 5.04
C GLU A 88 -8.70 10.47 4.09
N SER A 89 -8.54 10.24 2.79
CA SER A 89 -9.53 10.59 1.75
C SER A 89 -10.43 9.43 1.32
N ALA A 90 -10.24 8.25 1.92
CA ALA A 90 -10.76 6.96 1.43
C ALA A 90 -10.36 6.65 -0.04
N TRP A 91 -9.14 7.07 -0.42
CA TRP A 91 -8.40 6.85 -1.68
C TRP A 91 -8.94 7.68 -2.85
N MET A 92 -9.30 8.91 -2.48
CA MET A 92 -9.41 10.13 -3.28
C MET A 92 -10.61 10.17 -4.23
N LYS A 93 -11.80 10.42 -3.64
CA LYS A 93 -12.98 10.96 -4.33
C LYS A 93 -12.62 12.17 -5.20
N THR A 94 -13.05 12.17 -6.46
CA THR A 94 -13.24 13.41 -7.25
C THR A 94 -14.55 14.07 -6.90
#